data_AF-A0AA39W245-F1
#
_entry.id   AF-A0AA39W245-F1
#
_cell.length_a   1.000
_cell.length_b   1.000
_cell.length_c   1.000
_cell.angle_alpha   90.00
_cell.angle_beta   90.00
_cell.angle_gamma   90.00
#
_symmetry.space_group_name_H-M   'P 1'
#
loop_
_entity.id
_entity.type
_entity.pdbx_description
1 polymer ?
#
loop_
_entity_poly.entity_id
_entity_poly.type
_entity_poly.pdbx_seq_one_letter_code
_entity_poly.pdbx_strand_id
1 'polypeptide(L)'
;MPFIEVLQENKVNPGIKVDRGTVELAGTNGETMTQGFDSLGARCQQYYKAGARFAKLRAVLKISPNEPSELSIQQNPAKCLLKQRC
;
A
#
# COMPACT_ATOMS: atom_id res chain seq x y z
N MET A 1 -9.61 -20.71 -16.77
CA MET A 1 -8.31 -20.01 -16.87
C MET A 1 -8.28 -18.89 -15.83
N PRO A 2 -7.45 -19.00 -14.78
CA PRO A 2 -7.12 -17.90 -13.87
C PRO A 2 -6.69 -16.62 -14.61
N PHE A 3 -7.12 -15.45 -14.11
CA PHE A 3 -6.78 -14.16 -14.73
C PHE A 3 -5.27 -13.88 -14.77
N ILE A 4 -4.52 -14.43 -13.80
CA ILE A 4 -3.06 -14.35 -13.76
C ILE A 4 -2.41 -15.00 -14.98
N GLU A 5 -2.94 -16.13 -15.44
CA GLU A 5 -2.42 -16.85 -16.62
C GLU A 5 -2.61 -16.00 -17.88
N VAL A 6 -3.78 -15.38 -18.04
CA VAL A 6 -4.07 -14.45 -19.15
C VAL A 6 -3.06 -13.30 -19.19
N LEU A 7 -2.75 -12.71 -18.04
CA LEU A 7 -1.76 -11.63 -17.96
C LEU A 7 -0.37 -12.12 -18.37
N GLN A 8 0.03 -13.30 -17.90
CA GLN A 8 1.35 -13.89 -18.19
C GLN A 8 1.50 -14.25 -19.68
N GLU A 9 0.47 -14.83 -20.29
CA GLU A 9 0.43 -15.14 -21.74
C GLU A 9 0.62 -13.87 -22.59
N ASN A 10 0.08 -12.75 -22.11
CA ASN A 10 0.20 -11.44 -22.75
C ASN A 10 1.47 -10.66 -22.31
N LYS A 11 2.43 -11.32 -21.62
CA LYS A 11 3.67 -10.70 -21.11
C LYS A 11 3.43 -9.50 -20.16
N VAL A 12 2.31 -9.49 -19.46
CA VAL A 12 1.96 -8.48 -18.46
C VAL A 12 2.30 -9.00 -17.08
N ASN A 13 3.11 -8.24 -16.34
CA ASN A 13 3.39 -8.55 -14.94
C ASN A 13 2.12 -8.35 -14.10
N PRO A 14 1.64 -9.35 -13.36
CA PRO A 14 0.50 -9.17 -12.48
C PRO A 14 0.93 -8.47 -11.17
N GLY A 15 0.10 -7.53 -10.73
CA GLY A 15 0.31 -6.78 -9.50
C GLY A 15 -0.79 -7.02 -8.48
N ILE A 16 -0.49 -6.78 -7.21
CA ILE A 16 -1.45 -6.91 -6.12
C ILE A 16 -1.53 -5.63 -5.26
N LYS A 17 -2.75 -5.19 -4.95
CA LYS A 17 -2.97 -4.11 -3.99
C LYS A 17 -2.87 -4.70 -2.57
N VAL A 18 -1.95 -4.18 -1.75
CA VAL A 18 -1.64 -4.75 -0.42
C VAL A 18 -2.17 -3.93 0.76
N ASP A 19 -2.52 -2.66 0.52
CA ASP A 19 -3.15 -1.81 1.54
C ASP A 19 -4.57 -2.26 1.87
N ARG A 20 -4.95 -2.06 3.14
CA ARG A 20 -6.30 -2.34 3.66
C ARG A 20 -7.15 -1.08 3.77
N GLY A 21 -6.85 -0.06 2.95
CA GLY A 21 -7.50 1.24 3.00
C GLY A 21 -6.86 2.20 4.02
N THR A 22 -7.59 3.27 4.31
CA THR A 22 -7.15 4.41 5.11
C THR A 22 -8.08 4.62 6.29
N VAL A 23 -7.54 5.05 7.43
CA VAL A 23 -8.30 5.48 8.61
C VAL A 23 -7.89 6.88 9.01
N GLU A 24 -8.75 7.61 9.71
CA GLU A 24 -8.43 8.95 10.17
C GLU A 24 -7.29 8.96 11.19
N LEU A 25 -6.42 9.95 11.07
CA LEU A 25 -5.28 10.14 11.94
C LEU A 25 -5.69 11.05 13.10
N ALA A 26 -5.74 10.48 14.31
CA ALA A 26 -6.14 11.21 15.51
C ALA A 26 -5.25 12.43 15.76
N GLY A 27 -5.86 13.56 16.16
CA GLY A 27 -5.15 14.82 16.40
C GLY A 27 -4.83 15.62 15.14
N THR A 28 -5.38 15.25 13.97
CA THR A 28 -5.25 16.00 12.72
C THR A 28 -6.60 16.47 12.20
N ASN A 29 -6.59 17.40 11.24
CA ASN A 29 -7.79 17.94 10.61
C ASN A 29 -8.27 17.05 9.44
N GLY A 30 -8.66 15.82 9.77
CA GLY A 30 -9.17 14.85 8.79
C GLY A 30 -8.10 14.32 7.85
N GLU A 31 -6.83 14.28 8.28
CA GLU A 31 -5.82 13.52 7.56
C GLU A 31 -5.98 12.03 7.84
N THR A 32 -5.38 11.19 7.00
CA THR A 32 -5.57 9.75 7.07
C THR A 32 -4.25 9.03 7.22
N MET A 33 -4.26 7.81 7.75
CA MET A 33 -3.14 6.87 7.70
C MET A 33 -3.55 5.58 6.98
N THR A 34 -2.63 5.03 6.20
CA THR A 34 -2.85 3.77 5.47
C THR A 34 -2.67 2.57 6.39
N GLN A 35 -3.51 1.55 6.23
CA GLN A 35 -3.46 0.32 7.01
C GLN A 35 -3.01 -0.88 6.17
N GLY A 36 -2.73 -1.99 6.85
CA GLY A 36 -2.35 -3.25 6.21
C GLY A 36 -0.85 -3.51 6.21
N PHE A 37 -0.13 -3.08 7.24
CA PHE A 37 1.27 -3.46 7.47
C PHE A 37 1.40 -4.75 8.27
N ASP A 38 0.38 -5.07 9.07
CA ASP A 38 0.35 -6.30 9.84
C ASP A 38 0.36 -7.50 8.88
N SER A 39 1.20 -8.49 9.21
CA SER A 39 1.43 -9.71 8.42
C SER A 39 1.70 -9.47 6.92
N LEU A 40 2.17 -8.28 6.53
CA LEU A 40 2.37 -7.92 5.13
C LEU A 40 3.36 -8.87 4.43
N GLY A 41 4.48 -9.22 5.08
CA GLY A 41 5.46 -10.14 4.51
C GLY A 41 4.89 -11.53 4.20
N ALA A 42 4.11 -12.10 5.12
CA ALA A 42 3.45 -13.40 4.92
C ALA A 42 2.44 -13.35 3.77
N ARG A 43 1.67 -12.25 3.66
CA ARG A 43 0.73 -12.04 2.54
C ARG A 43 1.47 -11.86 1.22
N CYS A 44 2.54 -11.08 1.18
CA CYS A 44 3.37 -10.90 -0.01
C CYS A 44 3.95 -12.25 -0.48
N GLN A 45 4.38 -13.12 0.43
CA GLN A 45 4.86 -14.45 0.07
C GLN A 45 3.76 -15.31 -0.58
N GLN A 46 2.54 -15.25 -0.06
CA GLN A 46 1.38 -15.94 -0.66
C GLN A 46 1.04 -15.37 -2.04
N TYR A 47 1.03 -14.03 -2.20
CA TYR A 47 0.76 -13.40 -3.49
C TYR A 47 1.84 -13.70 -4.53
N TYR A 48 3.10 -13.78 -4.11
CA TYR A 48 4.20 -14.16 -5.00
C TYR A 48 4.04 -15.59 -5.52
N LYS A 49 3.67 -16.54 -4.63
CA LYS A 49 3.31 -17.92 -5.00
C LYS A 49 2.12 -17.97 -5.96
N ALA A 50 1.16 -17.05 -5.79
CA ALA A 50 0.01 -16.90 -6.68
C ALA A 50 0.34 -16.16 -8.00
N GLY A 51 1.61 -15.76 -8.23
CA GLY A 51 2.08 -15.22 -9.49
C GLY A 51 2.31 -13.71 -9.52
N ALA A 52 1.96 -12.96 -8.47
CA ALA A 52 2.19 -11.51 -8.42
C ALA A 52 3.68 -11.17 -8.45
N ARG A 53 4.02 -10.06 -9.11
CA ARG A 53 5.41 -9.59 -9.30
C ARG A 53 5.66 -8.16 -8.83
N PHE A 54 4.61 -7.39 -8.59
CA PHE A 54 4.71 -6.10 -7.91
C PHE A 54 3.55 -5.90 -6.94
N ALA A 55 3.75 -5.02 -5.97
CA ALA A 55 2.74 -4.63 -5.01
C ALA A 55 2.41 -3.14 -5.16
N LYS A 56 1.16 -2.79 -4.86
CA LYS A 56 0.71 -1.40 -4.78
C LYS A 56 0.18 -1.11 -3.37
N LEU A 57 0.69 -0.04 -2.77
CA LEU A 57 0.13 0.59 -1.58
C LEU A 57 -0.20 2.04 -1.91
N ARG A 58 -1.36 2.53 -1.46
CA ARG A 58 -1.79 3.92 -1.66
C ARG A 58 -1.77 4.69 -0.34
N ALA A 59 -0.95 5.72 -0.26
CA ALA A 59 -1.04 6.77 0.75
C ALA A 59 -1.93 7.93 0.25
N VAL A 60 -2.67 8.57 1.16
CA VAL A 60 -3.49 9.75 0.87
C VAL A 60 -3.02 10.89 1.74
N LEU A 61 -2.62 11.99 1.11
CA LEU A 61 -2.21 13.23 1.77
C LEU A 61 -3.18 14.33 1.35
N LYS A 62 -3.56 15.18 2.31
CA LYS A 62 -4.45 16.32 2.10
C LYS A 62 -3.60 17.58 1.92
N ILE A 63 -3.96 18.43 0.96
CA ILE A 63 -3.31 19.73 0.74
C ILE A 63 -4.26 20.81 1.21
N SER A 64 -3.85 21.58 2.20
CA SER A 64 -4.61 22.68 2.83
C SER A 64 -3.64 23.59 3.59
N PRO A 65 -4.06 24.75 4.14
CA PRO A 65 -3.11 25.73 4.69
C PRO A 65 -2.15 25.20 5.75
N ASN A 66 -2.56 24.19 6.53
CA ASN A 66 -1.75 23.57 7.58
C ASN A 66 -1.46 22.08 7.31
N GLU A 67 -1.72 21.59 6.09
CA GLU A 67 -1.66 20.19 5.70
C GLU A 67 -0.88 20.01 4.39
N PRO A 68 -0.09 18.92 4.23
CA PRO A 68 -0.02 17.77 5.13
C PRO A 68 0.77 18.08 6.41
N SER A 69 0.25 17.61 7.54
CA SER A 69 1.00 17.77 8.80
C SER A 69 2.24 16.88 8.80
N GLU A 70 3.25 17.26 9.59
CA GLU A 70 4.45 16.44 9.79
C GLU A 70 4.09 15.02 10.26
N LEU A 71 3.06 14.88 11.11
CA LEU A 71 2.57 13.60 11.59
C LEU A 71 2.04 12.72 10.43
N SER A 72 1.30 13.31 9.51
CA SER A 72 0.74 12.63 8.32
C SER A 72 1.84 12.19 7.35
N ILE A 73 2.87 13.01 7.16
CA ILE A 73 4.06 12.67 6.35
C ILE A 73 4.84 11.51 6.98
N GLN A 74 5.07 11.54 8.30
CA GLN A 74 5.78 10.47 8.99
C GLN A 74 5.00 9.15 8.99
N GLN A 75 3.69 9.20 9.20
CA GLN A 75 2.87 7.99 9.33
C GLN A 75 2.51 7.34 7.99
N ASN A 76 2.42 8.10 6.89
CA ASN A 76 2.18 7.56 5.55
C ASN A 76 3.49 7.32 4.78
N PRO A 77 3.99 8.21 3.90
CA PRO A 77 5.02 7.86 2.92
C PRO A 77 6.29 7.28 3.57
N ALA A 78 6.77 7.87 4.67
CA ALA A 78 7.98 7.41 5.33
C ALA A 78 7.82 6.00 5.94
N LYS A 79 6.77 5.78 6.73
CA LYS A 79 6.52 4.46 7.34
C LYS A 79 6.16 3.38 6.31
N CYS A 80 5.49 3.77 5.23
CA CYS A 80 5.14 2.89 4.11
C CYS A 80 6.41 2.36 3.42
N LEU A 81 7.33 3.25 3.07
CA LEU A 81 8.53 2.92 2.30
C LEU A 81 9.62 2.25 3.15
N LEU A 82 9.81 2.69 4.40
CA LEU A 82 10.89 2.19 5.25
C LEU A 82 10.64 0.78 5.80
N LYS A 83 9.36 0.37 5.94
CA LYS A 83 9.01 -0.96 6.46
C LYS A 83 8.84 -2.03 5.36
N GLN A 84 8.99 -1.67 4.09
CA GLN A 84 8.61 -2.53 2.95
C GLN A 84 9.78 -2.88 2.02
N ARG A 85 10.93 -3.26 2.57
CA ARG A 85 11.85 -4.13 1.84
C ARG A 85 11.21 -5.52 1.73
N CYS A 86 10.30 -5.68 0.78
CA CYS A 86 9.87 -6.99 0.29
C CYS A 86 10.93 -7.55 -0.67
#